data_AF-A0A2V7TZS6-F1
#
_entry.id   AF-A0A2V7TZS6-F1
#
_cell.length_a   1.000
_cell.length_b   1.000
_cell.length_c   1.000
_cell.angle_alpha   90.00
_cell.angle_beta   90.00
_cell.angle_gamma   90.00
#
_symmetry.space_group_name_H-M   'P 1'
#
loop_
_entity.id
_entity.type
_entity.pdbx_description
1 polymer ?
#
loop_
_entity_poly.entity_id
_entity_poly.type
_entity_poly.pdbx_seq_one_letter_code
_entity_poly.pdbx_strand_id
1 'polypeptide(L)'
;MTAALRHRGPDDEGYLLADSVSGRATAYGGADTVKVTGLPALPEAPPAGYDLGLGNRRLSIIDLSPAGHQPMSSPDGRLWVTYNGEIFNYVELRAELKRLGHAFHTGSDTEVLLAAYAEWGAEALPRFNGMWAFALYDARARRLFCARDRFGVKPFHYHAADGLFAFASEIKGLLAHPAVPRRPDEGALHAFLVQGAIHEGDGT
;
A
#
# COMPACT_ATOMS: atom_id res chain seq x y z
N MET A 1 1.58 5.98 -12.59
CA MET A 1 0.62 4.95 -12.11
C MET A 1 -0.53 5.57 -11.32
N THR A 2 -0.30 6.32 -10.24
CA THR A 2 -1.35 6.93 -9.38
C THR A 2 -2.34 7.85 -10.12
N ALA A 3 -1.89 8.58 -11.15
CA ALA A 3 -2.78 9.43 -11.96
C ALA A 3 -3.91 8.62 -12.65
N ALA A 4 -3.63 7.39 -13.09
CA ALA A 4 -4.63 6.50 -13.67
C ALA A 4 -5.64 5.96 -12.63
N LEU A 5 -5.37 6.18 -11.34
CA LEU A 5 -6.19 5.74 -10.22
C LEU A 5 -6.84 6.91 -9.47
N ARG A 6 -6.77 8.15 -9.99
CA ARG A 6 -7.32 9.35 -9.33
C ARG A 6 -8.81 9.21 -8.98
N HIS A 7 -9.60 8.49 -9.79
CA HIS A 7 -11.02 8.24 -9.54
C HIS A 7 -11.28 7.38 -8.30
N ARG A 8 -10.28 6.62 -7.81
CA ARG A 8 -10.41 5.80 -6.60
C ARG A 8 -10.27 6.59 -5.30
N GLY A 9 -9.73 7.80 -5.38
CA GLY A 9 -9.40 8.62 -4.22
C GLY A 9 -9.05 10.04 -4.64
N PRO A 10 -10.05 10.93 -4.76
CA PRO A 10 -9.85 12.30 -5.17
C PRO A 10 -9.49 13.25 -4.01
N ASP A 11 -9.56 12.78 -2.76
CA ASP A 11 -9.47 13.65 -1.58
C ASP A 11 -8.03 13.96 -1.17
N ASP A 12 -7.12 13.02 -1.44
CA ASP A 12 -5.70 13.16 -1.12
C ASP A 12 -4.85 12.21 -2.01
N GLU A 13 -3.57 12.55 -2.15
CA GLU A 13 -2.58 11.68 -2.76
C GLU A 13 -1.24 11.81 -2.05
N GLY A 14 -0.43 10.77 -2.08
CA GLY A 14 0.91 10.82 -1.50
C GLY A 14 1.82 9.75 -2.08
N TYR A 15 3.12 9.95 -1.86
CA TYR A 15 4.17 9.16 -2.46
C TYR A 15 5.29 8.90 -1.46
N LEU A 16 5.94 7.75 -1.59
CA LEU A 16 7.18 7.40 -0.89
C LEU A 16 8.21 7.02 -1.94
N LEU A 17 9.41 7.60 -1.86
CA LEU A 17 10.60 7.09 -2.53
C LEU A 17 11.56 6.55 -1.48
N ALA A 18 12.04 5.32 -1.66
CA ALA A 18 12.97 4.68 -0.74
C ALA A 18 14.16 4.04 -1.46
N ASP A 19 15.30 4.13 -0.79
CA ASP A 19 16.53 3.43 -1.11
C ASP A 19 16.56 2.20 -0.20
N SER A 20 16.31 1.02 -0.78
CA SER A 20 16.21 -0.23 -0.04
C SER A 20 17.54 -0.67 0.57
N VAL A 21 18.67 -0.17 0.04
CA VAL A 21 20.00 -0.49 0.53
C VAL A 21 20.33 0.36 1.76
N SER A 22 20.16 1.69 1.68
CA SER A 22 20.46 2.56 2.83
C SER A 22 19.33 2.59 3.87
N GLY A 23 18.12 2.19 3.51
CA GLY A 23 16.93 2.31 4.34
C GLY A 23 16.34 3.72 4.38
N ARG A 24 16.91 4.67 3.63
CA ARG A 24 16.39 6.03 3.51
C ARG A 24 15.05 5.99 2.79
N ALA A 25 14.03 6.60 3.39
CA ALA A 25 12.71 6.76 2.79
C ALA A 25 12.26 8.22 2.93
N THR A 26 11.64 8.78 1.89
CA THR A 26 11.19 10.17 1.87
C THR A 26 9.80 10.26 1.28
N ALA A 27 8.90 10.89 2.03
CA ALA A 27 7.53 11.13 1.61
C ALA A 27 7.43 12.41 0.77
N TYR A 28 6.55 12.38 -0.22
CA TYR A 28 6.30 13.47 -1.15
C TYR A 28 4.80 13.65 -1.40
N GLY A 29 4.41 14.88 -1.67
CA GLY A 29 3.08 15.25 -2.13
C GLY A 29 3.00 15.38 -3.66
N GLY A 30 1.81 15.21 -4.22
CA GLY A 30 1.43 15.60 -5.56
C GLY A 30 0.49 16.81 -5.59
N ALA A 31 -0.17 16.99 -6.72
CA ALA A 31 -1.09 18.10 -6.97
C ALA A 31 -2.38 18.04 -6.12
N ASP A 32 -2.84 16.85 -5.79
CA ASP A 32 -4.04 16.61 -4.98
C ASP A 32 -3.72 16.38 -3.49
N THR A 33 -2.45 16.53 -3.06
CA THR A 33 -2.07 16.33 -1.66
C THR A 33 -2.68 17.38 -0.76
N VAL A 34 -3.21 16.95 0.39
CA VAL A 34 -3.75 17.87 1.39
C VAL A 34 -2.65 18.80 1.89
N LYS A 35 -2.84 20.11 1.69
CA LYS A 35 -1.81 21.16 1.88
C LYS A 35 -1.17 21.21 3.27
N VAL A 36 -1.91 20.80 4.30
CA VAL A 36 -1.46 20.84 5.70
C VAL A 36 -0.34 19.84 6.02
N THR A 37 -0.13 18.85 5.14
CA THR A 37 0.95 17.85 5.31
C THR A 37 2.35 18.46 5.22
N GLY A 38 2.51 19.59 4.51
CA GLY A 38 3.80 20.26 4.34
C GLY A 38 4.85 19.42 3.58
N LEU A 39 4.42 18.39 2.86
CA LEU A 39 5.31 17.50 2.12
C LEU A 39 5.94 18.22 0.92
N PRO A 40 7.22 17.92 0.60
CA PRO A 40 7.82 18.39 -0.63
C PRO A 40 7.08 17.81 -1.84
N ALA A 41 7.02 18.57 -2.94
CA ALA A 41 6.47 18.06 -4.19
C ALA A 41 7.32 16.90 -4.73
N LEU A 42 6.66 15.89 -5.29
CA LEU A 42 7.33 14.79 -5.97
C LEU A 42 8.21 15.35 -7.11
N PRO A 43 9.51 15.01 -7.16
CA PRO A 43 10.38 15.52 -8.20
C PRO A 43 10.03 14.90 -9.55
N GLU A 44 10.22 15.66 -10.64
CA GLU A 44 9.94 15.19 -12.02
C GLU A 44 10.73 13.92 -12.39
N ALA A 45 11.96 13.81 -11.87
CA ALA A 45 12.77 12.62 -11.94
C ALA A 45 13.16 12.18 -10.52
N PRO A 46 13.05 10.88 -10.19
CA PRO A 46 13.51 10.39 -8.90
C PRO A 46 15.02 10.68 -8.75
N PRO A 47 15.47 11.21 -7.61
CA PRO A 47 16.89 11.39 -7.36
C PRO A 47 17.64 10.06 -7.46
N ALA A 48 18.93 10.12 -7.77
CA ALA A 48 19.75 8.91 -7.82
C ALA A 48 19.71 8.14 -6.49
N GLY A 49 19.67 6.80 -6.59
CA GLY A 49 19.73 5.89 -5.45
C GLY A 49 18.39 5.46 -4.86
N TYR A 50 17.25 5.85 -5.43
CA TYR A 50 15.96 5.25 -5.08
C TYR A 50 15.65 4.04 -5.97
N ASP A 51 15.23 2.94 -5.35
CA ASP A 51 14.88 1.68 -6.01
C ASP A 51 13.47 1.17 -5.64
N LEU A 52 12.78 1.83 -4.70
CA LEU A 52 11.43 1.51 -4.26
C LEU A 52 10.54 2.75 -4.29
N GLY A 53 9.31 2.58 -4.79
CA GLY A 53 8.28 3.61 -4.78
C GLY A 53 6.94 3.08 -4.29
N LEU A 54 6.27 3.80 -3.39
CA LEU A 54 4.86 3.59 -3.04
C LEU A 54 4.05 4.83 -3.40
N GLY A 55 2.80 4.64 -3.81
CA GLY A 55 1.86 5.72 -4.05
C GLY A 55 0.48 5.37 -3.50
N ASN A 56 -0.27 6.40 -3.10
CA ASN A 56 -1.65 6.24 -2.64
C ASN A 56 -2.56 7.32 -3.23
N ARG A 57 -3.81 6.92 -3.49
CA ARG A 57 -4.94 7.79 -3.80
C ARG A 57 -5.99 7.52 -2.73
N ARG A 58 -6.29 8.52 -1.92
CA ARG A 58 -7.14 8.33 -0.74
C ARG A 58 -8.55 8.82 -1.00
N LEU A 59 -9.52 7.97 -0.66
CA LEU A 59 -10.90 8.38 -0.41
C LEU A 59 -11.09 8.38 1.10
N SER A 60 -11.39 9.54 1.66
CA SER A 60 -11.43 9.77 3.09
C SER A 60 -12.76 9.27 3.65
N ILE A 61 -12.81 8.00 4.09
CA ILE A 61 -14.01 7.39 4.69
C ILE A 61 -13.85 7.34 6.21
N ILE A 62 -12.78 6.71 6.69
CA ILE A 62 -12.43 6.61 8.11
C ILE A 62 -11.33 7.61 8.40
N ASP A 63 -11.52 8.41 9.45
CA ASP A 63 -10.68 9.53 9.80
C ASP A 63 -10.61 10.55 8.64
N LEU A 64 -11.53 11.52 8.64
CA LEU A 64 -11.59 12.58 7.63
C LEU A 64 -10.44 13.59 7.78
N SER A 65 -9.59 13.43 8.79
CA SER A 65 -8.50 14.35 9.01
C SER A 65 -7.32 14.07 8.06
N PRO A 66 -6.46 15.06 7.84
CA PRO A 66 -5.20 14.90 7.12
C PRO A 66 -4.24 13.89 7.79
N ALA A 67 -4.48 13.50 9.04
CA ALA A 67 -3.62 12.57 9.76
C ALA A 67 -3.66 11.16 9.16
N GLY A 68 -4.71 10.82 8.40
CA GLY A 68 -4.82 9.58 7.64
C GLY A 68 -4.07 9.56 6.30
N HIS A 69 -3.19 10.54 6.04
CA HIS A 69 -2.40 10.63 4.81
C HIS A 69 -1.56 9.36 4.58
N GLN A 70 -1.41 8.98 3.30
CA GLN A 70 -0.67 7.79 2.90
C GLN A 70 0.28 8.05 1.71
N PRO A 71 1.43 7.36 1.61
CA PRO A 71 1.90 6.29 2.48
C PRO A 71 2.17 6.73 3.93
N MET A 72 1.65 5.98 4.90
CA MET A 72 1.76 6.31 6.33
C MET A 72 3.00 5.65 6.92
N SER A 73 3.75 6.36 7.77
CA SER A 73 4.90 5.81 8.47
C SER A 73 4.59 5.39 9.90
N SER A 74 5.35 4.43 10.45
CA SER A 74 5.43 4.24 11.90
C SER A 74 6.09 5.46 12.57
N PRO A 75 5.91 5.67 13.89
CA PRO A 75 6.47 6.83 14.60
C PRO A 75 8.00 6.95 14.53
N ASP A 76 8.70 5.83 14.40
CA ASP A 76 10.16 5.76 14.23
C ASP A 76 10.62 5.88 12.77
N GLY A 77 9.69 6.05 11.82
CA GLY A 77 9.98 6.15 10.39
C GLY A 77 10.46 4.87 9.73
N ARG A 78 10.46 3.74 10.45
CA ARG A 78 10.97 2.45 9.96
C ARG A 78 10.04 1.77 8.97
N LEU A 79 8.75 1.76 9.28
CA LEU A 79 7.72 1.08 8.51
C LEU A 79 6.94 2.11 7.70
N TRP A 80 6.56 1.75 6.48
CA TRP A 80 5.73 2.58 5.61
C TRP A 80 4.66 1.73 4.95
N VAL A 81 3.42 2.19 4.90
CA VAL A 81 2.31 1.43 4.30
C VAL A 81 1.51 2.25 3.31
N THR A 82 1.13 1.63 2.19
CA THR A 82 0.01 2.05 1.35
C THR A 82 -1.08 0.99 1.43
N TYR A 83 -2.31 1.42 1.65
CA TYR A 83 -3.40 0.58 2.13
C TYR A 83 -4.72 0.96 1.48
N ASN A 84 -5.45 -0.06 1.02
CA ASN A 84 -6.81 0.06 0.51
C ASN A 84 -7.68 -0.97 1.22
N GLY A 85 -8.66 -0.49 1.98
CA GLY A 85 -9.58 -1.34 2.69
C GLY A 85 -9.92 -0.82 4.07
N GLU A 86 -10.36 -1.74 4.91
CA GLU A 86 -10.74 -1.48 6.28
C GLU A 86 -10.46 -2.71 7.16
N ILE A 87 -9.84 -2.48 8.33
CA ILE A 87 -9.77 -3.45 9.42
C ILE A 87 -10.93 -3.12 10.35
N PHE A 88 -12.00 -3.92 10.29
CA PHE A 88 -13.23 -3.68 11.05
C PHE A 88 -13.01 -3.75 12.56
N ASN A 89 -12.12 -4.63 13.03
CA ASN A 89 -11.80 -4.75 14.46
C ASN A 89 -10.64 -3.85 14.92
N TYR A 90 -10.42 -2.72 14.23
CA TYR A 90 -9.31 -1.81 14.56
C TYR A 90 -9.43 -1.19 15.95
N VAL A 91 -10.65 -1.01 16.48
CA VAL A 91 -10.89 -0.44 17.81
C VAL A 91 -10.40 -1.40 18.90
N GLU A 92 -10.74 -2.68 18.78
CA GLU A 92 -10.31 -3.73 19.71
C GLU A 92 -8.81 -3.95 19.63
N LEU A 93 -8.26 -4.04 18.41
CA LEU A 93 -6.81 -4.18 18.19
C LEU A 93 -6.03 -2.98 18.74
N ARG A 94 -6.54 -1.76 18.53
CA ARG A 94 -5.95 -0.54 19.11
C ARG A 94 -5.92 -0.63 20.65
N ALA A 95 -6.98 -1.12 21.28
CA ALA A 95 -7.01 -1.27 22.73
C ALA A 95 -6.01 -2.33 23.22
N GLU A 96 -5.84 -3.44 22.50
CA GLU A 96 -4.82 -4.45 22.77
C GLU A 96 -3.40 -3.88 22.65
N LEU A 97 -3.10 -3.22 21.52
CA LEU A 97 -1.79 -2.64 21.25
C LEU A 97 -1.42 -1.53 22.23
N LYS A 98 -2.39 -0.71 22.67
CA LYS A 98 -2.16 0.27 23.74
C LYS A 98 -1.71 -0.38 25.05
N ARG A 99 -2.29 -1.54 25.41
CA ARG A 99 -1.86 -2.30 26.60
C ARG A 99 -0.46 -2.89 26.44
N LEU A 100 -0.03 -3.14 25.21
CA LEU A 100 1.34 -3.57 24.87
C LEU A 100 2.33 -2.41 24.76
N GLY A 101 1.88 -1.16 24.97
CA GLY A 101 2.75 0.02 25.03
C GLY A 101 2.78 0.87 23.75
N HIS A 102 1.95 0.58 22.75
CA HIS A 102 1.88 1.36 21.52
C HIS A 102 1.10 2.67 21.72
N ALA A 103 1.67 3.76 21.21
CA ALA A 103 1.01 5.08 21.14
C ALA A 103 0.38 5.29 19.76
N PHE A 104 -0.72 6.04 19.72
CA PHE A 104 -1.47 6.34 18.49
C PHE A 104 -1.74 7.84 18.39
N HIS A 105 -1.61 8.38 17.18
CA HIS A 105 -1.74 9.80 16.87
C HIS A 105 -2.96 10.10 15.98
N THR A 106 -3.48 9.08 15.29
CA THR A 106 -4.60 9.18 14.36
C THR A 106 -5.80 8.37 14.85
N GLY A 107 -6.96 8.53 14.23
CA GLY A 107 -8.11 7.63 14.41
C GLY A 107 -8.18 6.51 13.39
N SER A 108 -7.21 6.43 12.46
CA SER A 108 -7.21 5.50 11.34
C SER A 108 -6.85 4.07 11.75
N ASP A 109 -7.48 3.12 11.07
CA ASP A 109 -7.13 1.70 11.08
C ASP A 109 -5.76 1.43 10.42
N THR A 110 -5.31 2.32 9.52
CA THR A 110 -3.97 2.25 8.90
C THR A 110 -2.85 2.30 9.94
N GLU A 111 -3.01 3.13 10.97
CA GLU A 111 -2.04 3.20 12.08
C GLU A 111 -2.08 1.94 12.94
N VAL A 112 -3.26 1.31 13.09
CA VAL A 112 -3.43 0.03 13.77
C VAL A 112 -2.73 -1.09 13.01
N LEU A 113 -2.78 -1.09 11.67
CA LEU A 113 -2.02 -2.02 10.83
C LEU A 113 -0.52 -1.89 11.08
N LEU A 114 0.02 -0.66 11.05
CA LEU A 114 1.45 -0.42 11.29
C LEU A 114 1.89 -0.88 12.69
N ALA A 115 1.13 -0.54 13.73
CA ALA A 115 1.43 -0.95 15.10
C ALA A 115 1.34 -2.48 15.28
N ALA A 116 0.32 -3.12 14.69
CA ALA A 116 0.16 -4.57 14.73
C ALA A 116 1.31 -5.30 14.01
N TYR A 117 1.76 -4.79 12.85
CA TYR A 117 2.91 -5.36 12.16
C TYR A 117 4.22 -5.10 12.91
N ALA A 118 4.38 -3.94 13.56
CA ALA A 118 5.56 -3.66 14.39
C ALA A 118 5.66 -4.63 15.58
N GLU A 119 4.52 -4.98 16.18
CA GLU A 119 4.42 -5.87 17.34
C GLU A 119 4.54 -7.35 16.96
N TRP A 120 3.76 -7.80 15.97
CA TRP A 120 3.59 -9.23 15.65
C TRP A 120 4.12 -9.63 14.26
N GLY A 121 4.59 -8.69 13.45
CA GLY A 121 5.02 -8.96 12.08
C GLY A 121 3.89 -9.55 11.21
N ALA A 122 4.20 -10.59 10.45
CA ALA A 122 3.22 -11.29 9.61
C ALA A 122 2.12 -12.00 10.42
N GLU A 123 2.39 -12.34 11.69
CA GLU A 123 1.40 -12.95 12.60
C GLU A 123 0.30 -11.96 13.04
N ALA A 124 0.37 -10.72 12.58
CA ALA A 124 -0.74 -9.79 12.68
C ALA A 124 -1.91 -10.16 11.74
N LEU A 125 -1.64 -10.77 10.58
CA LEU A 125 -2.68 -11.03 9.57
C LEU A 125 -3.84 -11.89 10.09
N PRO A 126 -3.60 -12.96 10.88
CA PRO A 126 -4.68 -13.75 11.45
C PRO A 126 -5.62 -12.94 12.36
N ARG A 127 -5.14 -11.85 12.96
CA ARG A 127 -5.88 -11.00 13.91
C ARG A 127 -6.77 -9.97 13.23
N PHE A 128 -6.54 -9.68 11.95
CA PHE A 128 -7.34 -8.73 11.21
C PHE A 128 -8.67 -9.36 10.75
N ASN A 129 -9.76 -8.69 11.12
CA ASN A 129 -11.09 -8.87 10.54
C ASN A 129 -11.37 -7.67 9.64
N GLY A 130 -11.72 -7.90 8.37
CA GLY A 130 -11.85 -6.81 7.42
C GLY A 130 -11.76 -7.22 5.97
N MET A 131 -11.74 -6.22 5.11
CA MET A 131 -11.48 -6.32 3.68
C MET A 131 -10.33 -5.40 3.34
N TRP A 132 -9.21 -5.92 2.86
CA TRP A 132 -8.00 -5.11 2.73
C TRP A 132 -7.02 -5.65 1.71
N ALA A 133 -6.24 -4.73 1.15
CA ALA A 133 -5.02 -5.01 0.44
C ALA A 133 -4.01 -3.91 0.80
N PHE A 134 -2.76 -4.29 1.09
CA PHE A 134 -1.70 -3.33 1.39
C PHE A 134 -0.34 -3.77 0.88
N ALA A 135 0.54 -2.79 0.77
CA ALA A 135 1.97 -2.99 0.64
C ALA A 135 2.68 -2.19 1.73
N LEU A 136 3.51 -2.87 2.52
CA LEU A 136 4.25 -2.33 3.65
C LEU A 136 5.74 -2.51 3.41
N TYR A 137 6.48 -1.40 3.42
CA TYR A 137 7.93 -1.41 3.37
C TYR A 137 8.51 -1.35 4.79
N ASP A 138 9.30 -2.36 5.17
CA ASP A 138 10.11 -2.38 6.39
C ASP A 138 11.55 -2.06 6.04
N ALA A 139 11.98 -0.82 6.32
CA ALA A 139 13.32 -0.33 5.98
C ALA A 139 14.43 -1.08 6.74
N ARG A 140 14.15 -1.56 7.96
CA ARG A 140 15.13 -2.32 8.75
C ARG A 140 15.32 -3.73 8.18
N ALA A 141 14.23 -4.37 7.80
CA ALA A 141 14.27 -5.70 7.20
C ALA A 141 14.59 -5.67 5.70
N ARG A 142 14.65 -4.48 5.08
CA ARG A 142 14.82 -4.25 3.64
C ARG A 142 13.82 -5.08 2.82
N ARG A 143 12.56 -5.05 3.24
CA ARG A 143 11.52 -5.92 2.70
C ARG A 143 10.26 -5.15 2.36
N LEU A 144 9.73 -5.37 1.17
CA LEU A 144 8.35 -5.07 0.82
C LEU A 144 7.47 -6.27 1.16
N PHE A 145 6.50 -6.07 2.03
CA PHE A 145 5.53 -7.07 2.46
C PHE A 145 4.14 -6.69 1.97
N CYS A 146 3.58 -7.50 1.08
CA CYS A 146 2.27 -7.27 0.48
C CYS A 146 1.30 -8.35 0.95
N ALA A 147 0.07 -7.96 1.25
CA ALA A 147 -0.95 -8.92 1.65
C ALA A 147 -2.35 -8.46 1.24
N ARG A 148 -3.25 -9.44 1.10
CA ARG A 148 -4.70 -9.25 0.92
C ARG A 148 -5.47 -9.99 1.99
N ASP A 149 -6.70 -9.56 2.24
CA ASP A 149 -7.64 -10.28 3.09
C ASP A 149 -7.94 -11.68 2.54
N ARG A 150 -8.47 -12.54 3.41
CA ARG A 150 -8.68 -13.98 3.15
C ARG A 150 -9.61 -14.27 1.98
N PHE A 151 -10.49 -13.33 1.64
CA PHE A 151 -11.43 -13.46 0.53
C PHE A 151 -10.97 -12.67 -0.69
N GLY A 152 -9.84 -11.96 -0.61
CA GLY A 152 -9.35 -11.11 -1.67
C GLY A 152 -10.34 -10.03 -2.08
N VAL A 153 -11.10 -9.45 -1.16
CA VAL A 153 -12.14 -8.46 -1.51
C VAL A 153 -11.54 -7.24 -2.19
N LYS A 154 -10.39 -6.74 -1.70
CA LYS A 154 -9.71 -5.61 -2.34
C LYS A 154 -8.75 -6.10 -3.43
N PRO A 155 -8.84 -5.58 -4.67
CA PRO A 155 -7.94 -6.00 -5.75
C PRO A 155 -6.49 -5.58 -5.49
N PHE A 156 -5.57 -6.45 -5.88
CA PHE A 156 -4.13 -6.21 -5.89
C PHE A 156 -3.54 -6.89 -7.12
N HIS A 157 -3.40 -6.13 -8.20
CA HIS A 157 -2.75 -6.59 -9.42
C HIS A 157 -1.25 -6.38 -9.31
N TYR A 158 -0.45 -7.32 -9.82
CA TYR A 158 1.00 -7.19 -9.75
C TYR A 158 1.70 -7.83 -10.95
N HIS A 159 2.90 -7.33 -11.23
CA HIS A 159 3.83 -7.86 -12.18
C HIS A 159 5.16 -8.09 -11.47
N ALA A 160 5.72 -9.29 -11.60
CA ALA A 160 6.97 -9.70 -10.97
C ALA A 160 7.85 -10.42 -12.00
N ALA A 161 8.67 -9.66 -12.72
CA ALA A 161 9.61 -10.19 -13.71
C ALA A 161 10.79 -9.23 -13.91
N ASP A 162 11.90 -9.71 -14.46
CA ASP A 162 13.05 -8.89 -14.89
C ASP A 162 13.60 -7.95 -13.80
N GLY A 163 13.55 -8.37 -12.53
CA GLY A 163 13.99 -7.57 -11.39
C GLY A 163 13.04 -6.44 -11.00
N LEU A 164 11.87 -6.35 -11.62
CA LEU A 164 10.81 -5.40 -11.29
C LEU A 164 9.68 -6.10 -10.54
N PHE A 165 9.29 -5.51 -9.41
CA PHE A 165 8.01 -5.78 -8.78
C PHE A 165 7.16 -4.51 -8.85
N ALA A 166 6.05 -4.55 -9.58
CA ALA A 166 5.09 -3.46 -9.69
C ALA A 166 3.71 -3.93 -9.30
N PHE A 167 2.92 -3.08 -8.63
CA PHE A 167 1.56 -3.42 -8.21
C PHE A 167 0.60 -2.23 -8.31
N ALA A 168 -0.69 -2.51 -8.40
CA ALA A 168 -1.75 -1.51 -8.40
C ALA A 168 -3.10 -2.11 -7.96
N SER A 169 -4.01 -1.27 -7.46
CA SER A 169 -5.37 -1.69 -7.09
C SER A 169 -6.33 -1.84 -8.27
N GLU A 170 -5.90 -1.51 -9.50
CA GLU A 170 -6.58 -1.80 -10.77
C GLU A 170 -5.53 -2.06 -11.86
N ILE A 171 -5.85 -2.97 -12.79
CA ILE A 171 -4.94 -3.34 -13.89
C ILE A 171 -4.46 -2.14 -14.72
N LYS A 172 -5.31 -1.12 -14.95
CA LYS A 172 -4.94 0.08 -15.70
C LYS A 172 -3.85 0.92 -15.02
N GLY A 173 -3.78 0.86 -13.69
CA GLY A 173 -2.71 1.48 -12.92
C GLY A 173 -1.38 0.75 -13.10
N LEU A 174 -1.44 -0.58 -13.17
CA LEU A 174 -0.28 -1.44 -13.43
C LEU A 174 0.25 -1.26 -14.86
N LEU A 175 -0.64 -1.31 -15.85
CA LEU A 175 -0.33 -1.12 -17.28
C LEU A 175 0.08 0.31 -17.67
N ALA A 176 0.09 1.24 -16.71
CA ALA A 176 0.69 2.57 -16.87
C ALA A 176 2.20 2.56 -16.63
N HIS A 177 2.75 1.50 -16.05
CA HIS A 177 4.20 1.34 -15.90
C HIS A 177 4.83 0.88 -17.22
N PRO A 178 5.85 1.57 -17.75
CA PRO A 178 6.36 1.31 -19.10
C PRO A 178 7.02 -0.07 -19.27
N ALA A 179 7.58 -0.61 -18.19
CA ALA A 179 8.19 -1.94 -18.20
C ALA A 179 7.18 -3.09 -18.00
N VAL A 180 5.89 -2.81 -17.75
CA VAL A 180 4.89 -3.87 -17.64
C VAL A 180 4.32 -4.18 -19.04
N PRO A 181 4.44 -5.44 -19.53
CA PRO A 181 3.94 -5.80 -20.84
C PRO A 181 2.41 -5.75 -20.91
N ARG A 182 1.88 -5.23 -22.02
CA ARG A 182 0.44 -5.23 -22.32
C ARG A 182 0.05 -6.50 -23.08
N ARG A 183 0.19 -7.64 -22.42
CA ARG A 183 -0.17 -8.94 -22.98
C ARG A 183 -1.01 -9.71 -21.95
N PRO A 184 -2.08 -10.37 -22.37
CA PRO A 184 -2.82 -11.25 -21.47
C PRO A 184 -1.94 -12.43 -21.06
N ASP A 185 -2.14 -12.92 -19.84
CA ASP A 185 -1.69 -14.25 -19.47
C ASP A 185 -2.59 -15.27 -20.17
N GLU A 186 -2.03 -15.96 -21.18
CA GLU A 186 -2.76 -16.97 -21.96
C GLU A 186 -3.23 -18.14 -21.09
N GLY A 187 -2.50 -18.47 -20.01
CA GLY A 187 -2.88 -19.48 -19.05
C GLY A 187 -4.09 -19.06 -18.22
N ALA A 188 -4.08 -17.83 -17.70
CA ALA A 188 -5.22 -17.25 -16.98
C ALA A 188 -6.44 -17.08 -17.91
N LEU A 189 -6.23 -16.67 -19.17
CA LEU A 189 -7.28 -16.57 -20.17
C LEU A 189 -7.91 -17.94 -20.46
N HIS A 190 -7.07 -18.97 -20.64
CA HIS A 190 -7.54 -20.34 -20.84
C HIS A 190 -8.33 -20.84 -19.62
N ALA A 191 -7.81 -20.66 -18.40
CA ALA A 191 -8.49 -21.05 -17.17
C ALA A 191 -9.84 -20.34 -17.02
N PHE A 192 -9.91 -19.05 -17.32
CA PHE A 192 -11.15 -18.30 -17.32
C PHE A 192 -12.16 -18.83 -18.36
N LEU A 193 -11.75 -18.98 -19.62
CA LEU A 193 -12.63 -19.38 -20.71
C LEU A 193 -13.15 -20.83 -20.56
N VAL A 194 -12.33 -21.72 -20.03
CA VAL A 194 -12.66 -23.15 -19.93
C VAL A 194 -13.29 -23.50 -18.58
N GLN A 195 -12.80 -22.91 -17.49
CA GLN A 195 -13.16 -23.31 -16.12
C GLN A 195 -13.98 -22.23 -15.38
N GLY A 196 -14.10 -21.02 -15.95
CA GLY A 196 -14.69 -19.88 -15.25
C GLY A 196 -13.81 -19.37 -14.10
N ALA A 197 -12.54 -19.77 -14.05
CA ALA A 197 -11.62 -19.38 -12.99
C ALA A 197 -11.26 -17.90 -13.11
N ILE A 198 -11.48 -17.13 -12.05
CA ILE A 198 -11.25 -15.68 -12.00
C ILE A 198 -10.08 -15.30 -11.07
N HIS A 199 -9.59 -16.24 -10.26
CA HIS A 199 -8.61 -16.01 -9.19
C HIS A 199 -7.62 -17.19 -9.02
N GLU A 200 -6.92 -17.57 -10.08
CA GLU A 200 -5.85 -18.58 -10.00
C GLU A 200 -4.59 -18.10 -10.76
N GLY A 201 -3.39 -18.31 -10.18
CA GLY A 201 -2.10 -18.12 -10.85
C GLY A 201 -1.06 -17.25 -10.11
N ASP A 202 0.21 -17.42 -10.49
CA ASP A 202 1.39 -16.64 -10.03
C ASP A 202 1.53 -15.30 -10.79
N GLY A 203 0.42 -14.62 -11.09
CA GLY A 203 0.43 -13.37 -11.86
C GLY A 203 -0.98 -12.81 -12.14
N THR A 204 -1.05 -11.60 -12.70
CA THR A 204 -2.30 -10.98 -13.20
C THR A 204 -2.24 -10.68 -14.69
#